data_AF-A0A699X6R4-F1
#
_entry.id   AF-A0A699X6R4-F1
#
_cell.length_a   1.000
_cell.length_b   1.000
_cell.length_c   1.000
_cell.angle_alpha   90.00
_cell.angle_beta   90.00
_cell.angle_gamma   90.00
#
_symmetry.space_group_name_H-M   'P 1'
#
loop_
_entity.id
_entity.type
_entity.pdbx_description
1 polymer ?
#
loop_
_entity_poly.entity_id
_entity_poly.type
_entity_poly.pdbx_seq_one_letter_code
_entity_poly.pdbx_strand_id
1 'polypeptide(L)'
;IGATVTVLNAGGTAIGTGIVGANGTFLITLTSAPTPGEQLQITQTDAAGHPSPALDVTAPDNAGPATPGNLALDATGAQLTGTGTAGNLIEVRDAQGNVLGSTVVGN
;
A
#
# COMPACT_ATOMS: atom_id res chain seq x y z
N ILE A 1 4.80 -33.22 -10.14
CA ILE A 1 4.10 -32.06 -9.55
C ILE A 1 5.15 -31.30 -8.76
N GLY A 2 5.31 -29.99 -8.99
CA GLY A 2 6.28 -29.14 -8.27
C GLY A 2 5.77 -28.73 -6.88
N ALA A 3 6.62 -28.05 -6.10
CA ALA A 3 6.20 -27.49 -4.82
C ALA A 3 5.15 -26.38 -5.01
N THR A 4 4.33 -26.14 -4.00
CA THR A 4 3.32 -25.07 -3.99
C THR A 4 3.83 -23.89 -3.19
N VAL A 5 3.81 -22.70 -3.76
CA VAL A 5 4.06 -21.44 -3.06
C VAL A 5 2.73 -20.86 -2.60
N THR A 6 2.68 -20.42 -1.35
CA THR A 6 1.52 -19.75 -0.75
C THR A 6 1.94 -18.38 -0.25
N VAL A 7 1.15 -17.36 -0.56
CA VAL A 7 1.31 -15.98 -0.08
C VAL A 7 0.18 -15.67 0.89
N LEU A 8 0.52 -15.36 2.14
CA LEU A 8 -0.42 -14.91 3.17
C LEU A 8 -0.27 -13.40 3.41
N ASN A 9 -1.38 -12.75 3.69
CA ASN A 9 -1.43 -11.37 4.17
C ASN A 9 -1.10 -11.30 5.68
N ALA A 10 -1.06 -10.09 6.25
CA ALA A 10 -0.74 -9.89 7.67
C ALA A 10 -1.76 -10.55 8.62
N GLY A 11 -2.99 -10.79 8.15
CA GLY A 11 -4.04 -11.52 8.86
C GLY A 11 -3.96 -13.05 8.74
N GLY A 12 -2.92 -13.59 8.10
CA GLY A 12 -2.76 -15.03 7.86
C GLY A 12 -3.67 -15.62 6.78
N THR A 13 -4.34 -14.77 6.00
CA THR A 13 -5.23 -15.19 4.91
C THR A 13 -4.44 -15.38 3.63
N ALA A 14 -4.64 -16.50 2.95
CA ALA A 14 -4.01 -16.76 1.65
C ALA A 14 -4.58 -15.83 0.58
N ILE A 15 -3.71 -15.00 0.01
CA ILE A 15 -4.02 -14.04 -1.06
C ILE A 15 -3.37 -14.42 -2.39
N GLY A 16 -2.65 -15.54 -2.45
CA GLY A 16 -2.05 -16.04 -3.68
C GLY A 16 -1.50 -17.45 -3.51
N THR A 17 -1.61 -18.25 -4.57
CA THR A 17 -0.97 -19.56 -4.65
C THR A 17 -0.41 -19.79 -6.05
N GLY A 18 0.66 -20.57 -6.15
CA GLY A 18 1.25 -20.94 -7.44
C GLY A 18 2.12 -22.19 -7.34
N ILE A 19 2.36 -22.83 -8.48
CA ILE A 19 3.23 -24.02 -8.55
C ILE A 19 4.61 -23.62 -9.03
N VAL A 20 5.64 -24.15 -8.37
CA VAL A 20 7.02 -24.03 -8.83
C VAL A 20 7.23 -24.91 -10.05
N GLY A 21 7.62 -24.29 -11.16
CA GLY A 21 7.93 -24.99 -12.40
C GLY A 21 9.19 -25.84 -12.30
N ALA A 22 9.40 -26.73 -13.28
CA ALA A 22 10.57 -27.61 -13.32
C ALA A 22 11.92 -26.86 -13.41
N ASN A 23 11.89 -25.60 -13.88
CA ASN A 23 13.05 -24.71 -13.91
C ASN A 23 13.28 -23.95 -12.59
N GLY A 24 12.49 -24.22 -11.54
CA GLY A 24 12.58 -23.56 -10.24
C GLY A 24 11.90 -22.18 -10.16
N THR A 25 11.21 -21.74 -11.20
CA THR A 25 10.53 -20.43 -11.22
C THR A 25 9.04 -20.55 -10.90
N PHE A 26 8.44 -19.48 -10.39
CA PHE A 26 7.01 -19.37 -10.16
C PHE A 26 6.53 -17.96 -10.47
N LEU A 27 5.25 -17.85 -10.83
CA LEU A 27 4.51 -16.60 -10.97
C LEU A 27 3.20 -16.77 -10.20
N ILE A 28 2.87 -15.80 -9.35
CA ILE A 28 1.66 -15.83 -8.52
C ILE A 28 0.87 -14.57 -8.81
N THR A 29 -0.37 -14.75 -9.27
CA THR A 29 -1.35 -13.67 -9.33
C THR A 29 -2.05 -13.60 -7.98
N LEU A 30 -1.98 -12.44 -7.33
CA LEU A 30 -2.69 -12.23 -6.07
C LEU A 30 -4.18 -12.05 -6.32
N THR A 31 -5.02 -12.62 -5.46
CA THR A 31 -6.48 -12.49 -5.50
C THR A 31 -6.96 -11.16 -4.92
N SER A 32 -6.13 -10.53 -4.08
CA SER A 32 -6.32 -9.18 -3.55
C SER A 32 -5.00 -8.43 -3.55
N ALA A 33 -5.05 -7.13 -3.82
CA ALA A 33 -3.90 -6.27 -3.59
C ALA A 33 -3.63 -6.18 -2.07
N PRO A 34 -2.37 -6.30 -1.63
CA PRO A 34 -2.00 -6.02 -0.25
C PRO A 34 -2.11 -4.52 0.04
N THR A 35 -2.24 -4.18 1.32
CA THR A 35 -2.17 -2.78 1.74
C THR A 35 -0.75 -2.22 1.55
N PRO A 36 -0.59 -0.91 1.28
CA PRO A 36 0.74 -0.31 1.14
C PRO A 36 1.58 -0.54 2.40
N GLY A 37 2.81 -1.03 2.24
CA GLY A 37 3.70 -1.34 3.36
C GLY A 37 3.34 -2.60 4.17
N GLU A 38 2.33 -3.39 3.75
CA GLU A 38 1.94 -4.61 4.44
C GLU A 38 3.04 -5.68 4.42
N GLN A 39 3.21 -6.39 5.53
CA GLN A 39 4.06 -7.58 5.57
C GLN A 39 3.32 -8.81 5.05
N LEU A 40 3.87 -9.42 4.01
CA LEU A 40 3.40 -10.68 3.45
C LEU A 40 4.28 -11.83 3.91
N GLN A 41 3.67 -12.99 4.12
CA GLN A 41 4.35 -14.23 4.48
C GLN A 41 4.32 -15.19 3.30
N ILE A 42 5.50 -15.62 2.83
CA ILE A 42 5.63 -16.56 1.74
C ILE A 42 6.16 -17.87 2.27
N THR A 43 5.47 -18.96 1.97
CA THR A 43 5.93 -20.32 2.26
C THR A 43 5.89 -21.15 0.99
N GLN A 44 6.79 -22.13 0.90
CA GLN A 44 6.76 -23.15 -0.12
C GLN A 44 6.57 -24.51 0.53
N THR A 45 5.64 -25.31 0.04
CA THR A 45 5.34 -26.66 0.54
C THR A 45 5.65 -27.68 -0.55
N ASP A 46 6.45 -28.70 -0.24
CA ASP A 46 6.75 -29.78 -1.18
C ASP A 46 5.51 -30.66 -1.47
N ALA A 47 5.63 -31.60 -2.42
CA ALA A 47 4.54 -32.51 -2.76
C ALA A 47 4.18 -33.50 -1.64
N ALA A 48 5.05 -33.65 -0.63
CA ALA A 48 4.82 -34.49 0.54
C ALA A 48 4.18 -33.72 1.71
N GLY A 49 4.00 -32.40 1.59
CA GLY A 49 3.36 -31.55 2.59
C GLY A 49 4.31 -30.88 3.58
N HIS A 50 5.62 -30.85 3.34
CA HIS A 50 6.59 -30.19 4.22
C HIS A 50 6.78 -28.71 3.81
N PRO A 51 6.39 -27.74 4.66
CA PRO A 51 6.61 -26.33 4.39
C PRO A 51 8.05 -25.90 4.69
N SER A 52 8.52 -24.91 3.95
CA SER A 52 9.72 -24.13 4.29
C SER A 52 9.46 -23.24 5.52
N PRO A 53 10.52 -22.67 6.13
CA PRO A 53 10.38 -21.46 6.92
C PRO A 53 9.67 -20.36 6.11
N ALA A 54 8.94 -19.48 6.79
CA ALA A 54 8.30 -18.34 6.16
C ALA A 54 9.33 -17.25 5.81
N LEU A 55 9.10 -16.59 4.68
CA LEU A 55 9.83 -15.41 4.25
C LEU A 55 8.92 -14.19 4.29
N ASP A 56 9.40 -13.13 4.93
CA ASP A 56 8.71 -11.83 5.00
C ASP A 56 9.04 -11.00 3.76
N VAL A 57 8.01 -10.48 3.10
CA VAL A 57 8.14 -9.49 2.03
C VAL A 57 7.23 -8.32 2.30
N THR A 58 7.80 -7.11 2.31
CA THR A 58 7.03 -5.88 2.44
C THR A 58 6.42 -5.52 1.09
N ALA A 59 5.10 -5.34 1.04
CA ALA A 59 4.42 -4.78 -0.12
C ALA A 59 4.94 -3.37 -0.40
N PRO A 60 5.07 -2.96 -1.67
CA PRO A 60 5.47 -1.60 -2.01
C PRO A 60 4.57 -0.58 -1.29
N ASP A 61 5.17 0.38 -0.60
CA ASP A 61 4.43 1.49 -0.05
C ASP A 61 4.18 2.52 -1.15
N ASN A 62 2.98 2.46 -1.72
CA ASN A 62 2.46 3.43 -2.67
C ASN A 62 1.27 4.20 -2.09
N ALA A 63 1.12 4.26 -0.76
CA ALA A 63 0.12 5.12 -0.16
C ALA A 63 0.44 6.57 -0.53
N GLY A 64 -0.54 7.24 -1.14
CA GLY A 64 -0.46 8.69 -1.35
C GLY A 64 -0.45 9.45 -0.01
N PRO A 65 -0.31 10.77 -0.06
CA PRO A 65 -0.48 11.61 1.12
C PRO A 65 -1.88 11.39 1.72
N ALA A 66 -1.99 11.50 3.04
CA ALA A 66 -3.30 11.46 3.68
C ALA A 66 -4.13 12.68 3.24
N THR A 67 -5.45 12.48 3.14
CA THR A 67 -6.38 13.58 2.86
C THR A 67 -6.21 14.68 3.92
N PRO A 68 -6.09 15.96 3.52
CA PRO A 68 -6.05 17.07 4.46
C PRO A 68 -7.28 17.09 5.38
N GLY A 69 -7.08 17.42 6.65
CA GLY A 69 -8.10 17.40 7.69
C GLY A 69 -8.16 18.71 8.48
N ASN A 70 -9.13 18.80 9.40
CA ASN A 70 -9.32 19.97 10.29
C ASN A 70 -9.38 21.31 9.54
N LEU A 71 -9.97 21.29 8.35
CA LEU A 71 -10.03 22.46 7.49
C LEU A 71 -10.96 23.52 8.09
N ALA A 72 -10.43 24.71 8.32
CA ALA A 72 -11.19 25.85 8.80
C ALA A 72 -10.82 27.10 8.00
N LEU A 73 -11.85 27.73 7.43
CA LEU A 73 -11.74 29.00 6.73
C LEU A 73 -12.11 30.14 7.69
N ASP A 74 -11.32 31.20 7.71
CA ASP A 74 -11.62 32.36 8.54
C ASP A 74 -12.87 33.13 8.05
N ALA A 75 -13.38 34.04 8.88
CA ALA A 75 -14.59 34.81 8.56
C ALA A 75 -14.44 35.72 7.33
N THR A 76 -13.20 36.00 6.90
CA THR A 76 -12.92 36.82 5.71
C THR A 76 -12.85 35.98 4.43
N GLY A 77 -12.75 34.66 4.55
CA GLY A 77 -12.56 33.74 3.44
C GLY A 77 -11.13 33.71 2.89
N ALA A 78 -10.19 34.44 3.50
CA ALA A 78 -8.84 34.63 2.96
C ALA A 78 -7.81 33.65 3.54
N GLN A 79 -8.07 33.08 4.73
CA GLN A 79 -7.14 32.16 5.38
C GLN A 79 -7.79 30.80 5.59
N LEU A 80 -7.15 29.76 5.05
CA LEU A 80 -7.48 28.36 5.29
C LEU A 80 -6.42 27.76 6.21
N THR A 81 -6.86 27.15 7.31
CA THR A 81 -6.03 26.36 8.21
C THR A 81 -6.43 24.90 8.13
N GLY A 82 -5.51 24.00 8.49
CA GLY A 82 -5.76 22.57 8.49
C GLY A 82 -4.53 21.76 8.85
N THR A 83 -4.67 20.44 8.77
CA THR A 83 -3.60 19.45 8.96
C THR A 83 -3.41 18.65 7.67
N GLY A 84 -2.19 18.20 7.41
CA GLY A 84 -1.87 17.30 6.29
C GLY A 84 -0.63 16.47 6.58
N THR A 85 -0.23 15.62 5.63
CA THR A 85 1.03 14.86 5.73
C THR A 85 2.22 15.80 5.56
N ALA A 86 3.16 15.75 6.51
CA ALA A 86 4.38 16.57 6.50
C ALA A 86 5.18 16.38 5.20
N GLY A 87 5.71 17.48 4.66
CA GLY A 87 6.46 17.48 3.39
C GLY A 87 5.58 17.45 2.13
N ASN A 88 4.26 17.32 2.25
CA ASN A 88 3.35 17.33 1.10
C ASN A 88 2.82 18.73 0.77
N LEU A 89 2.56 18.94 -0.52
CA LEU A 89 1.96 20.15 -1.07
C LEU A 89 0.44 20.15 -0.85
N ILE A 90 -0.08 21.26 -0.34
CA ILE A 90 -1.51 21.58 -0.27
C ILE A 90 -1.79 22.67 -1.29
N GLU A 91 -2.84 22.48 -2.10
CA GLU A 91 -3.33 23.48 -3.05
C GLU A 91 -4.82 23.75 -2.79
N VAL A 92 -5.17 25.02 -2.71
CA VAL A 92 -6.56 25.49 -2.71
C VAL A 92 -6.90 25.91 -4.12
N ARG A 93 -7.99 25.38 -4.69
CA ARG A 93 -8.41 25.64 -6.07
C ARG A 93 -9.84 26.17 -6.13
N ASP A 94 -10.13 26.98 -7.14
CA ASP A 94 -11.50 27.41 -7.44
C ASP A 94 -12.29 26.34 -8.22
N ALA A 95 -13.56 26.62 -8.53
CA ALA A 95 -14.45 25.70 -9.25
C ALA A 95 -14.02 25.45 -10.71
N GLN A 96 -13.16 26.31 -11.28
CA GLN A 96 -12.60 26.18 -12.62
C GLN A 96 -11.25 25.44 -12.60
N GLY A 97 -10.73 25.11 -11.41
CA GLY A 97 -9.48 24.39 -11.20
C GLY A 97 -8.25 25.29 -11.06
N ASN A 98 -8.39 26.62 -11.05
CA ASN A 98 -7.25 27.53 -10.87
C ASN A 98 -6.78 27.50 -9.42
N VAL A 99 -5.47 27.59 -9.20
CA VAL A 99 -4.89 27.62 -7.84
C VAL A 99 -5.10 29.02 -7.23
N LEU A 100 -5.79 29.05 -6.09
CA LEU A 100 -6.02 30.23 -5.26
C LEU A 100 -4.91 30.42 -4.21
N GLY A 101 -4.27 29.34 -3.78
CA GLY A 101 -3.17 29.36 -2.83
C GLY A 101 -2.52 28.00 -2.68
N SER A 102 -1.27 27.97 -2.21
CA SER A 102 -0.57 26.72 -1.94
C SER A 102 0.37 26.85 -0.75
N THR A 103 0.64 25.73 -0.07
CA THR A 103 1.61 25.65 1.01
C THR A 103 2.16 24.23 1.14
N VAL A 104 3.32 24.06 1.74
CA VAL A 104 3.88 22.75 2.10
C VAL A 104 3.67 22.55 3.59
N VAL A 105 3.19 21.37 3.99
CA VAL A 105 3.05 21.02 5.41
C VAL A 105 4.45 20.91 6.02
N GLY A 106 4.71 21.63 7.11
CA GLY A 106 6.01 21.61 7.79
C GLY A 106 6.43 20.20 8.24
N ASN A 107 7.74 19.95 8.23
CA ASN A 107 8.37 18.72 8.75
C ASN A 107 8.51 18.76 10.28
#